data_AF-A0A2I0L3Q4-F1
#
_entry.id   AF-A0A2I0L3Q4-F1
#
_cell.length_a   1.000
_cell.length_b   1.000
_cell.length_c   1.000
_cell.angle_alpha   90.00
_cell.angle_beta   90.00
_cell.angle_gamma   90.00
#
_symmetry.space_group_name_H-M   'P 1'
#
loop_
_entity.id
_entity.type
_entity.pdbx_description
1 polymer ?
#
loop_
_entity_poly.entity_id
_entity_poly.type
_entity_poly.pdbx_seq_one_letter_code
_entity_poly.pdbx_strand_id
1 'polypeptide(L)'
;MDGDDSVKSLIHPQGKEAAKKNSTAKSKAKAVAPNLDEVMETFTSTCVGKVSELQELKSIKENEFKIWNRELELNDKEMVLKDMELALQVLNMDTSTMPEATHALHEKLIAEVLAKF
;
A
#
# COMPACT_ATOMS: atom_id res chain seq x y z
N MET A 1 36.70 29.22 -3.43
CA MET A 1 35.32 28.77 -3.65
C MET A 1 35.42 27.35 -4.16
N ASP A 2 35.50 26.39 -3.24
CA ASP A 2 34.36 25.68 -2.61
C ASP A 2 33.83 24.63 -3.59
N GLY A 3 33.69 23.33 -3.29
CA GLY A 3 33.83 22.53 -2.07
C GLY A 3 33.86 21.05 -2.51
N ASP A 4 34.64 20.19 -1.86
CA ASP A 4 34.20 19.35 -0.73
C ASP A 4 33.79 17.93 -1.19
N ASP A 5 34.78 17.16 -1.65
CA ASP A 5 34.71 15.69 -1.61
C ASP A 5 35.00 15.24 -0.17
N SER A 6 33.97 15.36 0.67
CA SER A 6 33.97 14.96 2.08
C SER A 6 33.90 13.43 2.21
N VAL A 7 34.93 12.72 1.74
CA VAL A 7 35.18 11.35 2.17
C VAL A 7 35.77 11.43 3.57
N LYS A 8 34.90 11.47 4.59
CA LYS A 8 35.32 11.39 6.00
C LYS A 8 36.04 10.07 6.23
N SER A 9 37.37 10.17 6.15
CA SER A 9 38.34 9.15 6.52
C SER A 9 38.02 8.60 7.91
N LEU A 10 37.89 7.28 7.95
CA LEU A 10 37.64 6.46 9.13
C LEU A 10 38.89 6.48 10.02
N ILE A 11 39.07 7.53 10.82
CA ILE A 11 40.16 7.61 11.79
C ILE A 11 39.68 7.00 13.10
N HIS A 12 40.08 5.76 13.35
CA HIS A 12 40.08 5.14 14.67
C HIS A 12 41.14 5.82 15.55
N PRO A 13 40.81 6.39 16.73
CA PRO A 13 41.85 6.83 17.65
C PRO A 13 42.29 5.64 18.54
N GLN A 14 43.44 5.05 18.22
CA GLN A 14 44.20 4.22 19.17
C GLN A 14 45.23 5.07 19.93
N GLY A 15 44.95 5.31 21.23
CA GLY A 15 45.92 5.63 22.30
C GLY A 15 46.46 7.08 22.34
N LYS A 16 46.85 7.69 23.47
CA LYS A 16 46.87 7.40 24.90
C LYS A 16 47.08 8.75 25.59
N GLU A 17 46.33 9.11 26.63
CA GLU A 17 46.84 9.98 27.69
C GLU A 17 46.25 9.55 29.03
N ALA A 18 47.13 9.31 30.00
CA ALA A 18 46.80 8.88 31.36
C ALA A 18 46.71 10.11 32.26
N ALA A 19 45.60 10.29 32.97
CA ALA A 19 45.51 11.24 34.07
C ALA A 19 44.68 10.72 35.25
N LYS A 20 45.40 10.52 36.36
CA LYS A 20 45.01 10.53 37.78
C LYS A 20 43.84 9.67 38.27
N LYS A 21 44.24 8.67 39.07
CA LYS A 21 43.45 7.96 40.08
C LYS A 21 42.71 8.95 41.00
N ASN A 22 41.38 8.94 40.94
CA ASN A 22 40.53 9.18 42.09
C ASN A 22 39.83 7.85 42.41
N SER A 23 40.13 7.29 43.57
CA SER A 23 39.54 6.05 44.08
C SER A 23 38.12 6.34 44.57
N THR A 24 37.17 6.35 43.64
CA THR A 24 35.78 6.04 43.96
C THR A 24 35.63 4.56 43.66
N ALA A 25 35.31 3.75 44.67
CA ALA A 25 35.05 2.33 44.52
C ALA A 25 33.88 2.12 43.55
N LYS A 26 34.20 2.05 42.26
CA LYS A 26 33.28 1.62 41.21
C LYS A 26 33.18 0.12 41.37
N SER A 27 32.19 -0.33 42.13
CA SER A 27 31.72 -1.70 42.09
C SER A 27 31.60 -2.06 40.61
N LYS A 28 32.52 -2.92 40.13
CA LYS A 28 32.37 -3.59 38.84
C LYS A 28 31.10 -4.41 38.99
N ALA A 29 29.96 -3.87 38.57
CA ALA A 29 28.86 -4.70 38.15
C ALA A 29 29.45 -5.58 37.04
N LYS A 30 29.75 -6.83 37.40
CA LYS A 30 30.13 -7.86 36.45
C LYS A 30 28.93 -7.93 35.52
N ALA A 31 29.09 -7.46 34.27
CA ALA A 31 28.08 -7.70 33.26
C ALA A 31 27.90 -9.22 33.20
N VAL A 32 26.78 -9.69 33.75
CA VAL A 32 26.40 -11.08 33.68
C VAL A 32 26.07 -11.28 32.20
N ALA A 33 26.85 -12.13 31.52
CA ALA A 33 26.51 -12.52 30.16
C ALA A 33 25.09 -13.10 30.20
N PRO A 34 24.19 -12.68 29.30
CA PRO A 34 22.83 -13.17 29.30
C PRO A 34 22.85 -14.70 29.23
N ASN A 35 21.98 -15.33 30.02
CA ASN A 35 21.88 -16.78 30.03
C ASN A 35 21.45 -17.24 28.63
N LEU A 36 22.10 -18.28 28.09
CA LEU A 36 21.76 -18.84 26.79
C LEU A 36 20.27 -19.22 26.71
N ASP A 37 19.70 -19.76 27.79
CA ASP A 37 18.29 -20.15 27.84
C ASP A 37 17.36 -18.93 27.71
N GLU A 38 17.70 -17.82 28.37
CA GLU A 38 16.94 -16.56 28.32
C GLU A 38 17.00 -15.94 26.91
N VAL A 39 18.17 -16.01 26.26
CA VAL A 39 18.34 -15.56 24.87
C VAL A 39 17.50 -16.42 23.92
N MET A 40 17.51 -17.75 24.10
CA MET A 40 16.76 -18.67 23.26
C MET A 40 15.25 -18.52 23.46
N GLU A 41 14.78 -18.30 24.69
CA GLU A 41 13.37 -18.04 24.99
C GLU A 41 12.92 -16.72 24.36
N THR A 42 13.71 -15.66 24.50
CA THR A 42 13.42 -14.34 23.90
C THR A 42 13.39 -14.44 22.37
N PHE A 43 14.36 -15.14 21.78
CA PHE A 43 14.41 -15.37 20.34
C PHE A 43 13.18 -16.15 19.86
N THR A 44 12.84 -17.25 20.53
CA THR A 44 11.69 -18.08 20.19
C THR A 44 10.39 -17.28 20.29
N SER A 45 10.19 -16.55 21.38
CA SER A 45 9.03 -15.68 21.59
C SER A 45 8.92 -14.61 20.49
N THR A 46 10.03 -13.97 20.14
CA THR A 46 10.08 -12.98 19.05
C THR A 46 9.71 -13.60 17.70
N CYS A 47 10.25 -14.79 17.40
CA CYS A 47 9.95 -15.49 16.15
C CYS A 47 8.47 -15.90 16.09
N VAL A 48 7.90 -16.42 17.17
CA VAL A 48 6.48 -16.77 17.25
C VAL A 48 5.61 -15.52 17.06
N GLY A 49 5.94 -14.41 17.73
CA GLY A 49 5.23 -13.14 17.56
C GLY A 49 5.23 -12.66 16.12
N LYS A 50 6.40 -12.62 15.47
CA LYS A 50 6.52 -12.21 14.07
C LYS A 50 5.78 -13.13 13.10
N VAL A 51 5.75 -14.44 13.35
CA VAL A 51 4.96 -15.38 12.52
C VAL A 51 3.47 -15.08 12.64
N SER A 52 2.98 -14.82 13.85
CA SER A 52 1.58 -14.43 14.08
C SER A 52 1.22 -13.11 13.39
N GLU A 53 2.07 -12.09 13.53
CA GLU A 53 1.89 -10.79 12.84
C GLU A 53 1.85 -10.95 11.31
N LEU A 54 2.73 -11.79 10.75
CA LEU A 54 2.72 -12.06 9.31
C LEU A 54 1.47 -12.81 8.85
N GLN A 55 0.94 -13.73 9.66
CA GLN A 55 -0.31 -14.42 9.35
C GLN A 55 -1.51 -13.47 9.39
N GLU A 56 -1.55 -12.58 10.38
CA GLU A 56 -2.58 -11.55 10.48
C GLU A 56 -2.51 -10.58 9.29
N LEU A 57 -1.32 -10.09 8.97
CA LEU A 57 -1.12 -9.21 7.81
C LEU A 57 -1.53 -9.89 6.50
N LYS A 58 -1.23 -11.17 6.33
CA LYS A 58 -1.67 -11.95 5.16
C LYS A 58 -3.20 -12.01 5.10
N SER A 59 -3.87 -12.27 6.23
CA SER A 59 -5.33 -12.33 6.31
C SER A 59 -5.98 -10.98 5.95
N ILE A 60 -5.45 -9.88 6.49
CA ILE A 60 -5.91 -8.52 6.19
C ILE A 60 -5.78 -8.24 4.68
N LYS A 61 -4.60 -8.48 4.11
CA LYS A 61 -4.37 -8.26 2.67
C LYS A 61 -5.26 -9.11 1.78
N GLU A 62 -5.52 -10.36 2.15
CA GLU A 62 -6.42 -11.22 1.39
C GLU A 62 -7.86 -10.69 1.41
N ASN A 63 -8.32 -10.16 2.54
CA ASN A 63 -9.64 -9.55 2.65
C ASN A 63 -9.72 -8.23 1.88
N GLU A 64 -8.71 -7.37 1.95
CA GLU A 64 -8.63 -6.14 1.15
C GLU A 64 -8.70 -6.45 -0.35
N PHE A 65 -7.95 -7.46 -0.80
CA PHE A 65 -7.98 -7.87 -2.20
C PHE A 65 -9.35 -8.42 -2.64
N LYS A 66 -10.03 -9.17 -1.77
CA LYS A 66 -11.41 -9.64 -2.04
C LYS A 66 -12.40 -8.49 -2.15
N ILE A 67 -12.33 -7.51 -1.26
CA ILE A 67 -13.19 -6.32 -1.29
C ILE A 67 -12.92 -5.53 -2.57
N TRP A 68 -11.65 -5.27 -2.89
CA TRP A 68 -11.27 -4.54 -4.09
C TRP A 68 -11.75 -5.20 -5.38
N ASN A 69 -11.57 -6.52 -5.52
CA ASN A 69 -12.09 -7.24 -6.68
C ASN A 69 -13.62 -7.15 -6.77
N ARG A 70 -14.31 -7.20 -5.63
CA ARG A 70 -15.76 -7.09 -5.60
C ARG A 70 -16.24 -5.71 -6.01
N GLU A 71 -15.56 -4.66 -5.56
CA GLU A 71 -15.84 -3.28 -5.98
C GLU A 71 -15.60 -3.09 -7.47
N LEU A 72 -14.54 -3.68 -8.02
CA LEU A 72 -14.25 -3.65 -9.45
C LEU A 72 -15.37 -4.33 -10.27
N GLU A 73 -15.79 -5.54 -9.87
CA GLU A 73 -16.91 -6.24 -10.51
C GLU A 73 -18.22 -5.45 -10.47
N LEU A 74 -18.50 -4.77 -9.36
CA LEU A 74 -19.70 -3.95 -9.21
C LEU A 74 -19.63 -2.71 -10.08
N ASN A 75 -18.45 -2.08 -10.19
CA ASN A 75 -18.23 -0.93 -11.06
C ASN A 75 -18.42 -1.30 -12.53
N ASP A 76 -17.83 -2.42 -12.98
CA ASP A 76 -18.01 -2.91 -14.35
C ASP A 76 -19.49 -3.18 -14.65
N LYS A 77 -20.22 -3.80 -13.72
CA LYS A 77 -21.67 -4.03 -13.87
C LYS A 77 -22.46 -2.74 -13.91
N GLU A 78 -22.12 -1.76 -13.06
CA GLU A 78 -22.78 -0.47 -13.03
C GLU A 78 -22.57 0.30 -14.35
N MET A 79 -21.35 0.25 -14.91
CA MET A 79 -21.05 0.85 -16.20
C MET A 79 -21.87 0.22 -17.32
N VAL A 80 -21.95 -1.11 -17.37
CA VAL A 80 -22.80 -1.82 -18.35
C VAL A 80 -24.27 -1.43 -18.19
N LEU A 81 -24.78 -1.35 -16.96
CA LEU A 81 -26.17 -0.93 -16.72
C LEU A 81 -26.43 0.51 -17.16
N LYS A 82 -25.50 1.44 -16.91
CA LYS A 82 -25.61 2.84 -17.37
C LYS A 82 -25.58 2.94 -18.89
N ASP A 83 -24.73 2.17 -19.56
CA ASP A 83 -24.69 2.11 -21.02
C ASP A 83 -26.00 1.56 -21.60
N MET A 84 -26.56 0.51 -21.00
CA MET A 84 -27.87 -0.02 -21.38
C MET A 84 -29.00 0.97 -21.10
N GLU A 85 -28.97 1.68 -19.97
CA GLU A 85 -29.97 2.70 -19.63
C GLU A 85 -29.94 3.86 -20.64
N LEU A 86 -28.76 4.34 -21.02
CA LEU A 86 -28.61 5.37 -22.04
C LEU A 86 -29.12 4.89 -23.41
N ALA A 87 -28.80 3.64 -23.79
CA ALA A 87 -29.32 3.02 -25.00
C ALA A 87 -30.85 2.97 -25.02
N LEU A 88 -31.48 2.59 -23.90
CA LEU A 88 -32.93 2.58 -23.76
C LEU A 88 -33.54 3.99 -23.81
N GLN A 89 -32.88 4.99 -23.22
CA GLN A 89 -33.34 6.38 -23.30
C GLN A 89 -33.33 6.88 -24.74
N VAL A 90 -32.29 6.55 -25.51
CA VAL A 90 -32.25 6.83 -26.95
C VAL A 90 -33.41 6.10 -27.63
N LEU A 91 -33.54 4.78 -27.50
CA LEU A 91 -34.59 4.03 -28.22
C LEU A 91 -36.02 4.47 -27.88
N ASN A 92 -36.26 4.95 -26.65
CA ASN A 92 -37.58 5.38 -26.18
C ASN A 92 -37.84 6.89 -26.31
N MET A 93 -36.90 7.66 -26.86
CA MET A 93 -37.07 9.10 -26.98
C MET A 93 -38.19 9.43 -27.97
N ASP A 94 -39.25 10.08 -27.49
CA ASP A 94 -40.31 10.58 -28.36
C ASP A 94 -39.79 11.78 -29.17
N THR A 95 -39.67 11.57 -30.48
CA THR A 95 -39.22 12.60 -31.42
C THR A 95 -40.38 13.25 -32.17
N SER A 96 -41.63 12.87 -31.93
CA SER A 96 -42.80 13.33 -32.72
C SER A 96 -42.97 14.85 -32.82
N THR A 97 -42.45 15.60 -31.84
CA THR A 97 -42.51 17.07 -31.79
C THR A 97 -41.20 17.77 -32.14
N MET A 98 -40.15 17.02 -32.48
CA MET A 98 -38.82 17.56 -32.74
C MET A 98 -38.64 17.99 -34.21
N PRO A 99 -37.76 18.98 -34.50
CA PRO A 99 -37.39 19.36 -35.86
C PRO A 99 -36.69 18.21 -36.63
N GLU A 100 -36.81 18.21 -37.94
CA GLU A 100 -36.24 17.17 -38.84
C GLU A 100 -34.71 17.01 -38.72
N ALA A 101 -33.98 18.11 -38.48
CA ALA A 101 -32.54 18.05 -38.20
C ALA A 101 -32.22 17.23 -36.95
N THR A 102 -33.10 17.25 -35.94
CA THR A 102 -32.95 16.46 -34.70
C THR A 102 -33.35 15.00 -34.93
N HIS A 103 -34.32 14.71 -35.80
CA HIS A 103 -34.64 13.33 -36.21
C HIS A 103 -33.46 12.66 -36.87
N ALA A 104 -32.80 13.33 -37.81
CA ALA A 104 -31.62 12.79 -38.49
C ALA A 104 -30.45 12.49 -37.52
N LEU A 105 -30.30 13.29 -36.46
CA LEU A 105 -29.32 13.01 -35.39
C LEU A 105 -29.76 11.83 -34.52
N HIS A 106 -31.05 11.76 -34.20
CA HIS A 106 -31.62 10.68 -33.41
C HIS A 106 -31.48 9.31 -34.10
N GLU A 107 -31.79 9.23 -35.39
CA GLU A 107 -31.62 8.01 -36.19
C GLU A 107 -30.15 7.55 -36.23
N LYS A 108 -29.20 8.48 -36.31
CA LYS A 108 -27.77 8.16 -36.21
C LYS A 108 -27.42 7.59 -34.84
N LEU A 109 -27.91 8.19 -33.75
CA LEU A 109 -27.69 7.64 -32.41
C LEU A 109 -28.31 6.25 -32.25
N ILE A 110 -29.51 6.02 -32.78
CA ILE A 110 -30.14 4.68 -32.78
C ILE A 110 -29.25 3.69 -33.53
N ALA A 111 -28.76 4.04 -34.72
CA ALA A 111 -27.87 3.17 -35.49
C ALA A 111 -26.56 2.85 -34.73
N GLU A 112 -25.97 3.84 -34.05
CA GLU A 112 -24.79 3.63 -33.20
C GLU A 112 -25.09 2.73 -31.99
N VAL A 113 -26.24 2.89 -31.35
CA VAL A 113 -26.69 2.02 -30.26
C VAL A 113 -26.88 0.59 -30.75
N LEU A 114 -27.60 0.40 -31.86
CA LEU A 114 -27.85 -0.92 -32.45
C LEU A 114 -26.58 -1.59 -32.99
N ALA A 115 -25.54 -0.83 -33.34
CA ALA A 115 -24.25 -1.40 -33.76
C ALA A 115 -23.39 -1.89 -32.58
N LYS A 116 -23.67 -1.43 -31.36
CA LYS A 116 -22.94 -1.81 -30.14
C LYS A 116 -23.48 -3.07 -29.46
N PHE A 117 -24.73 -3.45 -29.73
CA PHE A 117 -25.44 -4.60 -29.14
C PHE A 117 -25.75 -5.66 -30.20
#